data_AF-A0A142YMJ4-F1
#
_entry.id   AF-A0A142YMJ4-F1
#
_cell.length_a   1.000
_cell.length_b   1.000
_cell.length_c   1.000
_cell.angle_alpha   90.00
_cell.angle_beta   90.00
_cell.angle_gamma   90.00
#
_symmetry.space_group_name_H-M   'P 1'
#
loop_
_entity.id
_entity.type
_entity.pdbx_description
1 polymer ?
#
loop_
_entity_poly.entity_id
_entity_poly.type
_entity_poly.pdbx_seq_one_letter_code
_entity_poly.pdbx_strand_id
1 'polypeptide(L)'
;MSDYIWYRPLDRFGMLAIDLHECRWFHVRSFDPDVGATGLSYYMTRDGRWIGCEEEEDLIDESTRGPVFGITRSYFETRPEEVAHALLEDVTNRGRLCPELEPYREFGDFGTYHEWERRLWQLEDDPEERGRYARPRWDQESRRLYLGTAICLEYARRADNQFILLEAFESARWPESIPSPFRSVFQLNQTIKDIGRKLPKPAPLRFICGPNRAIWRLETRFPSPR
;
A
#
# COMPACT_ATOMS: atom_id res chain seq x y z
N MET A 1 -12.98 2.10 25.96
CA MET A 1 -12.98 1.37 24.67
C MET A 1 -11.65 1.72 24.04
N SER A 2 -10.92 0.75 23.49
CA SER A 2 -9.69 1.06 22.76
C SER A 2 -10.03 1.24 21.29
N ASP A 3 -9.72 2.41 20.74
CA ASP A 3 -9.88 2.72 19.33
C ASP A 3 -8.62 2.27 18.57
N TYR A 4 -8.54 0.97 18.32
CA TYR A 4 -7.47 0.40 17.49
C TYR A 4 -7.75 0.67 16.02
N ILE A 5 -6.81 1.33 15.34
CA ILE A 5 -6.81 1.44 13.88
C ILE A 5 -5.74 0.54 13.29
N TRP A 6 -5.99 0.10 12.06
CA TRP A 6 -5.02 -0.63 11.26
C TRP A 6 -4.48 0.32 10.19
N TYR A 7 -3.16 0.47 10.13
CA TYR A 7 -2.51 1.32 9.13
C TYR A 7 -1.48 0.55 8.33
N ARG A 8 -1.20 1.04 7.12
CA ARG A 8 -0.13 0.54 6.26
C ARG A 8 1.18 1.26 6.57
N PRO A 9 2.21 0.59 7.11
CA PRO A 9 3.51 1.22 7.35
C PRO A 9 4.25 1.57 6.06
N LEU A 10 5.15 2.56 6.11
CA LEU A 10 5.92 3.04 4.95
C LEU A 10 7.00 2.04 4.53
N ASP A 11 7.64 1.41 5.52
CA ASP A 11 8.87 0.64 5.33
C ASP A 11 8.66 -0.87 5.23
N ARG A 12 7.42 -1.35 5.37
CA ARG A 12 7.10 -2.78 5.42
C ARG A 12 5.69 -3.08 4.92
N PHE A 13 5.44 -4.33 4.59
CA PHE A 13 4.12 -4.78 4.17
C PHE A 13 3.24 -5.22 5.34
N GLY A 14 1.93 -5.25 5.07
CA GLY A 14 0.91 -5.66 6.02
C GLY A 14 0.20 -4.47 6.66
N MET A 15 -0.56 -4.77 7.70
CA MET A 15 -1.20 -3.74 8.52
C MET A 15 -0.67 -3.87 9.94
N LEU A 16 -0.33 -2.75 10.55
CA LEU A 16 -0.03 -2.67 11.97
C LEU A 16 -1.23 -2.08 12.70
N ALA A 17 -1.51 -2.57 13.90
CA ALA A 17 -2.53 -1.99 14.77
C ALA A 17 -1.89 -0.98 15.71
N ILE A 18 -2.56 0.15 15.94
CA ILE A 18 -2.17 1.14 16.93
C ILE A 18 -3.40 1.62 17.70
N ASP A 19 -3.23 1.87 19.00
CA ASP A 19 -4.25 2.50 19.83
C ASP A 19 -4.19 4.03 19.64
N LEU A 20 -5.26 4.61 19.09
CA LEU A 20 -5.32 6.06 18.84
C LEU A 20 -5.23 6.89 20.13
N HIS A 21 -5.61 6.33 21.29
CA HIS A 21 -5.50 7.05 22.56
C HIS A 21 -4.05 7.29 22.99
N GLU A 22 -3.10 6.55 22.44
CA GLU A 22 -1.67 6.76 22.69
C GLU A 22 -1.04 7.77 21.72
N CYS A 23 -1.80 8.26 20.73
CA CYS A 23 -1.30 9.15 19.69
C CYS A 23 -1.62 10.62 19.97
N ARG A 24 -0.75 11.51 19.51
CA ARG A 24 -1.08 12.95 19.39
C ARG A 24 -1.77 13.18 18.05
N TRP A 25 -2.95 13.80 18.07
CA TRP A 25 -3.76 14.02 16.88
C TRP A 25 -3.63 15.46 16.37
N PHE A 26 -3.52 15.59 15.06
CA PHE A 26 -3.48 16.84 14.30
C PHE A 26 -4.50 16.72 13.17
N HIS A 27 -5.28 17.76 12.92
CA HIS A 27 -6.30 17.75 11.89
C HIS A 27 -6.07 18.91 10.95
N VAL A 28 -5.97 18.59 9.67
CA VAL A 28 -5.82 19.54 8.57
C VAL A 28 -7.12 19.59 7.78
N ARG A 29 -7.65 20.79 7.60
CA ARG A 29 -8.80 21.01 6.71
C ARG A 29 -8.31 21.67 5.43
N SER A 30 -8.32 20.90 4.35
CA SER A 30 -8.21 21.50 3.03
C SER A 30 -9.61 21.81 2.51
N PHE A 31 -9.74 22.96 1.86
CA PHE A 31 -10.93 23.32 1.11
C PHE A 31 -10.54 23.43 -0.36
N ASP A 32 -10.93 22.43 -1.13
CA ASP A 32 -10.85 22.48 -2.57
C ASP A 32 -12.23 22.94 -3.10
N PRO A 33 -12.32 24.00 -3.91
CA PRO A 33 -13.59 24.46 -4.48
C PRO A 33 -14.30 23.41 -5.35
N ASP A 34 -13.53 22.53 -6.00
CA ASP A 34 -14.02 21.54 -6.96
C ASP A 34 -14.30 20.20 -6.29
N VAL A 35 -13.54 19.84 -5.25
CA VAL A 35 -13.65 18.54 -4.55
C VAL A 35 -14.41 18.65 -3.22
N GLY A 36 -14.59 19.86 -2.69
CA GLY A 36 -15.19 20.10 -1.38
C GLY A 36 -14.17 20.07 -0.25
N ALA A 37 -14.67 19.98 0.99
CA ALA A 37 -13.80 19.93 2.16
C ALA A 37 -13.28 18.51 2.37
N THR A 38 -12.00 18.27 2.04
CA THR A 38 -11.30 17.04 2.40
C THR A 38 -10.59 17.22 3.74
N GLY A 39 -10.95 16.40 4.72
CA GLY A 39 -10.29 16.35 6.03
C GLY A 39 -9.14 15.35 6.02
N LEU A 40 -7.93 15.82 6.28
CA LEU A 40 -6.77 14.97 6.54
C LEU A 40 -6.49 14.98 8.04
N SER A 41 -6.39 13.80 8.65
CA SER A 41 -5.99 13.67 10.05
C SER A 41 -4.63 13.00 10.14
N TYR A 42 -3.75 13.54 10.99
CA TYR A 42 -2.43 12.98 11.27
C TYR A 42 -2.33 12.57 12.73
N TYR A 43 -1.77 11.40 12.99
CA TYR A 43 -1.55 10.86 14.32
C TYR A 43 -0.06 10.60 14.52
N MET A 44 0.55 11.27 15.50
CA MET A 44 1.93 11.01 15.91
C MET A 44 1.93 9.95 17.01
N THR A 45 2.58 8.83 16.74
CA THR A 45 2.73 7.72 17.66
C THR A 45 3.75 8.05 18.76
N ARG A 46 3.76 7.28 19.85
CA ARG A 46 4.75 7.43 20.93
C ARG A 46 6.19 7.20 20.47
N ASP A 47 6.39 6.37 19.46
CA ASP A 47 7.70 6.11 18.85
C ASP A 47 8.08 7.09 17.73
N GLY A 48 7.30 8.16 17.54
CA GLY A 48 7.63 9.27 16.63
C GLY A 48 7.26 9.03 15.16
N ARG A 49 6.49 7.98 14.86
CA ARG A 49 5.95 7.74 13.53
C ARG A 49 4.70 8.58 13.30
N TRP A 50 4.40 8.86 12.04
CA TRP A 50 3.24 9.65 11.64
C TRP A 50 2.28 8.79 10.83
N ILE A 51 1.01 8.78 11.22
CA ILE A 51 -0.05 8.06 10.53
C ILE A 51 -1.03 9.07 9.94
N GLY A 52 -1.14 9.13 8.62
CA GLY A 52 -2.18 9.85 7.89
C GLY A 52 -3.49 9.07 7.88
N CYS A 53 -4.60 9.80 7.88
CA CYS A 53 -5.96 9.30 7.72
C CYS A 53 -6.66 10.18 6.69
N GLU A 54 -7.03 9.55 5.58
CA GLU A 54 -7.89 10.14 4.56
C GLU A 54 -9.33 9.71 4.82
N GLU A 55 -10.24 10.68 4.84
CA GLU A 55 -11.67 10.46 4.88
C GLU A 55 -12.24 10.71 3.48
N GLU A 56 -12.82 9.68 2.87
CA GLU A 56 -13.50 9.77 1.58
C GLU A 56 -15.00 9.65 1.81
N GLU A 57 -15.78 10.60 1.29
CA GLU A 57 -17.24 10.57 1.35
C GLU A 57 -17.78 9.85 0.11
N ASP A 58 -18.17 8.59 0.30
CA ASP A 58 -18.72 7.74 -0.75
C ASP A 58 -20.24 7.89 -0.84
N LEU A 59 -20.76 8.01 -2.06
CA LEU A 59 -22.20 7.93 -2.34
C LEU A 59 -22.63 6.46 -2.36
N ILE A 60 -23.28 5.99 -1.30
CA ILE A 60 -23.55 4.56 -1.07
C ILE A 60 -24.80 4.06 -1.81
N ASP A 61 -25.78 4.93 -2.11
CA ASP A 61 -26.96 4.54 -2.90
C ASP A 61 -27.75 5.77 -3.39
N GLU A 62 -28.26 5.72 -4.63
CA GLU A 62 -29.24 6.68 -5.19
C GLU A 62 -30.69 6.17 -5.10
N SER A 63 -30.92 4.94 -4.60
CA SER A 63 -32.23 4.30 -4.72
C SER A 63 -33.28 4.91 -3.76
N THR A 64 -34.27 5.57 -4.36
CA THR A 64 -35.59 5.99 -3.82
C THR A 64 -35.67 6.86 -2.54
N ARG A 65 -34.62 7.01 -1.73
CA ARG A 65 -34.65 7.80 -0.47
C ARG A 65 -33.73 9.02 -0.45
N GLY A 66 -33.11 9.34 -1.58
CA GLY A 66 -32.10 10.39 -1.68
C GLY A 66 -30.69 9.86 -1.41
N PRO A 67 -29.64 10.68 -1.65
CA PRO A 67 -28.25 10.25 -1.52
C PRO A 67 -27.93 9.90 -0.07
N VAL A 68 -27.45 8.68 0.17
CA VAL A 68 -26.83 8.28 1.44
C VAL A 68 -25.33 8.38 1.27
N PHE A 69 -24.69 9.23 2.07
CA PHE A 69 -23.25 9.36 2.12
C PHE A 69 -22.68 8.47 3.23
N GLY A 70 -21.64 7.71 2.94
CA GLY A 70 -20.82 7.05 3.96
C GLY A 70 -19.40 7.56 3.95
N ILE A 71 -18.71 7.40 5.06
CA ILE A 71 -17.32 7.85 5.20
C ILE A 71 -16.44 6.60 5.24
N THR A 72 -15.60 6.44 4.23
CA THR A 72 -14.53 5.46 4.21
C THR A 72 -13.26 6.11 4.77
N ARG A 73 -12.58 5.43 5.70
CA ARG A 73 -11.33 5.91 6.29
C ARG A 73 -10.17 5.01 5.90
N SER A 74 -9.13 5.60 5.34
CA SER A 74 -7.89 4.92 4.96
C SER A 74 -6.73 5.44 5.81
N TYR A 75 -6.00 4.53 6.46
CA TYR A 75 -4.87 4.87 7.32
C TYR A 75 -3.55 4.37 6.74
N PHE A 76 -2.56 5.24 6.68
CA PHE A 76 -1.23 4.97 6.14
C PHE A 76 -0.17 5.70 6.95
N GLU A 77 1.01 5.12 7.10
CA GLU A 77 2.15 5.85 7.63
C GLU A 77 2.62 6.89 6.60
N THR A 78 3.00 8.07 7.07
CA THR A 78 3.35 9.24 6.26
C THR A 78 4.67 9.82 6.76
N ARG A 79 5.41 10.50 5.88
CA ARG A 79 6.70 11.09 6.22
C ARG A 79 6.49 12.43 6.93
N PRO A 80 7.34 12.79 7.91
CA PRO A 80 7.20 14.06 8.63
C PRO A 80 7.26 15.29 7.71
N GLU A 81 7.95 15.21 6.57
CA GLU A 81 7.96 16.24 5.54
C GLU A 81 6.56 16.52 4.97
N GLU A 82 5.78 15.46 4.66
CA GLU A 82 4.40 15.56 4.16
C GLU A 82 3.49 16.18 5.21
N VAL A 83 3.63 15.75 6.47
CA VAL A 83 2.84 16.28 7.59
C VAL A 83 3.16 17.76 7.83
N ALA A 84 4.44 18.14 7.80
CA ALA A 84 4.86 19.53 7.97
C ALA A 84 4.33 20.41 6.85
N HIS A 85 4.40 19.95 5.59
CA HIS A 85 3.82 20.64 4.44
C HIS A 85 2.32 20.86 4.62
N ALA A 86 1.55 19.78 4.84
CA ALA A 86 0.10 19.85 5.01
C ALA A 86 -0.33 20.76 6.17
N LEU A 87 0.37 20.70 7.30
CA LEU A 87 0.09 21.57 8.44
C LEU A 87 0.44 23.05 8.18
N LEU A 88 1.44 23.34 7.37
CA LEU A 88 1.81 24.72 7.03
C LEU A 88 0.91 25.32 5.95
N GLU A 89 0.37 24.49 5.05
CA GLU A 89 -0.66 24.91 4.08
C GLU A 89 -2.02 25.18 4.74
N ASP A 90 -2.32 24.52 5.86
CA ASP A 90 -3.55 24.79 6.60
C ASP A 90 -3.57 26.22 7.18
N VAL A 91 -4.38 27.07 6.56
CA VAL A 91 -4.60 28.46 6.99
C VAL A 91 -5.09 28.56 8.44
N THR A 92 -5.79 27.54 8.94
CA THR A 92 -6.28 27.49 10.32
C THR A 92 -5.16 27.26 11.33
N ASN A 93 -4.07 26.61 10.90
CA ASN A 93 -2.91 26.31 11.73
C ASN A 93 -1.92 27.49 11.82
N ARG A 94 -2.13 28.56 11.04
CA ARG A 94 -1.39 29.85 11.13
C ARG A 94 0.13 29.69 11.09
N GLY A 95 0.63 28.74 10.30
CA GLY A 95 2.06 28.48 10.13
C GLY A 95 2.77 27.90 11.38
N ARG A 96 2.03 27.36 12.35
CA ARG A 96 2.60 26.75 13.56
C ARG A 96 2.88 25.27 13.35
N LEU A 97 4.01 24.78 13.85
CA LEU A 97 4.31 23.36 13.88
C LEU A 97 4.47 22.91 15.34
N CYS A 98 4.31 21.61 15.59
CA CYS A 98 4.79 21.03 16.83
C CYS A 98 6.32 20.96 16.83
N PRO A 99 6.98 20.92 18.01
CA PRO A 99 8.43 20.84 18.09
C PRO A 99 9.05 19.69 17.27
N GLU A 100 8.35 18.57 17.15
CA GLU A 100 8.78 17.42 16.37
C GLU A 100 8.82 17.67 14.86
N LEU A 101 8.04 18.64 14.36
CA LEU A 101 7.97 19.00 12.94
C LEU A 101 8.77 20.26 12.58
N GLU A 102 9.21 21.06 13.57
CA GLU A 102 10.03 22.25 13.32
C GLU A 102 11.28 22.00 12.45
N PRO A 103 12.00 20.86 12.55
CA PRO A 103 13.11 20.56 11.64
C PRO A 103 12.71 20.47 10.16
N TYR A 104 11.43 20.25 9.87
CA TYR A 104 10.87 20.07 8.53
C TYR A 104 10.11 21.32 8.05
N ARG A 105 10.27 22.46 8.71
CA ARG A 105 9.56 23.71 8.36
C ARG A 105 9.82 24.17 6.93
N GLU A 106 10.98 23.86 6.36
CA GLU A 106 11.32 24.22 4.98
C GLU A 106 10.36 23.62 3.95
N PHE A 107 9.73 22.48 4.26
CA PHE A 107 8.71 21.86 3.40
C PHE A 107 7.37 22.62 3.39
N GLY A 108 7.21 23.67 4.19
CA GLY A 108 6.11 24.63 4.00
C GLY A 108 6.26 25.49 2.76
N ASP A 109 7.46 25.58 2.18
CA ASP A 109 7.66 26.16 0.86
C ASP A 109 7.29 25.14 -0.23
N PHE A 110 6.30 25.51 -1.05
CA PHE A 110 5.74 24.64 -2.10
C PHE A 110 6.81 24.16 -3.10
N GLY A 111 7.77 25.01 -3.46
CA GLY A 111 8.86 24.64 -4.36
C GLY A 111 9.78 23.58 -3.77
N THR A 112 10.17 23.77 -2.51
CA THR A 112 11.00 22.83 -1.74
C THR A 112 10.30 21.48 -1.57
N TYR A 113 9.02 21.49 -1.22
CA TYR A 113 8.21 20.28 -1.09
C TYR A 113 8.14 19.49 -2.41
N HIS A 114 7.78 20.14 -3.53
CA HIS A 114 7.67 19.44 -4.81
C HIS A 114 9.01 18.93 -5.36
N GLU A 115 10.12 19.62 -5.07
CA GLU A 115 11.43 19.09 -5.45
C GLU A 115 11.78 17.83 -4.65
N TRP A 116 11.51 17.83 -3.34
CA TRP A 116 11.68 16.66 -2.49
C TRP A 116 10.78 15.51 -2.92
N GLU A 117 9.50 15.78 -3.16
CA GLU A 117 8.53 14.79 -3.64
C GLU A 117 9.03 14.17 -4.96
N ARG A 118 9.43 15.00 -5.93
CA ARG A 118 10.01 14.52 -7.20
C ARG A 118 11.24 13.64 -6.98
N ARG A 119 12.13 14.01 -6.05
CA ARG A 119 13.30 13.19 -5.71
C ARG A 119 12.87 11.87 -5.08
N LEU A 120 11.83 11.84 -4.25
CA LEU A 120 11.27 10.59 -3.74
C LEU A 120 10.75 9.70 -4.86
N TRP A 121 9.96 10.24 -5.79
CA TRP A 121 9.48 9.47 -6.95
C TRP A 121 10.63 8.97 -7.84
N GLN A 122 11.73 9.73 -7.95
CA GLN A 122 12.94 9.29 -8.64
C GLN A 122 13.75 8.24 -7.86
N LEU A 123 13.73 8.29 -6.52
CA LEU A 123 14.32 7.26 -5.66
C LEU A 123 13.44 6.00 -5.60
N GLU A 124 12.14 6.10 -5.83
CA GLU A 124 11.27 4.95 -6.05
C GLU A 124 11.51 4.27 -7.40
N ASP A 125 12.30 4.90 -8.29
CA ASP A 125 12.90 4.25 -9.45
C ASP A 125 14.24 3.55 -9.13
N ASP A 126 14.75 3.65 -7.89
CA ASP A 126 15.88 2.87 -7.42
C ASP A 126 15.46 1.38 -7.28
N PRO A 127 16.13 0.45 -7.99
CA PRO A 127 15.85 -0.97 -7.93
C PRO A 127 15.91 -1.60 -6.53
N GLU A 128 16.64 -1.01 -5.56
CA GLU A 128 16.71 -1.50 -4.18
C GLU A 128 15.51 -1.06 -3.34
N GLU A 129 15.07 0.20 -3.43
CA GLU A 129 13.87 0.72 -2.75
C GLU A 129 12.58 0.12 -3.34
N ARG A 130 12.53 -0.13 -4.66
CA ARG A 130 11.43 -0.90 -5.29
C ARG A 130 11.21 -2.28 -4.69
N GLY A 131 12.23 -2.88 -4.07
CA GLY A 131 12.08 -4.14 -3.32
C GLY A 131 11.01 -4.07 -2.23
N ARG A 132 10.76 -2.87 -1.68
CA ARG A 132 9.78 -2.62 -0.61
C ARG A 132 8.36 -2.31 -1.09
N TYR A 133 8.18 -1.99 -2.38
CA TYR A 133 6.87 -1.85 -3.06
C TYR A 133 6.69 -2.84 -4.20
N ALA A 134 7.51 -3.90 -4.18
CA ALA A 134 7.67 -4.83 -5.27
C ALA A 134 6.34 -5.49 -5.63
N ARG A 135 5.73 -5.05 -6.73
CA ARG A 135 4.70 -5.84 -7.38
C ARG A 135 5.37 -7.02 -8.05
N PRO A 136 4.76 -8.22 -8.01
CA PRO A 136 5.26 -9.31 -8.80
C PRO A 136 5.20 -8.92 -10.28
N ARG A 137 6.09 -9.48 -11.09
CA ARG A 137 6.12 -9.29 -12.54
C ARG A 137 6.42 -10.62 -13.19
N TRP A 138 5.60 -11.02 -14.16
CA TRP A 138 5.86 -12.21 -14.96
C TRP A 138 6.41 -11.81 -16.32
N ASP A 139 7.61 -12.29 -16.62
CA ASP A 139 8.23 -12.15 -17.92
C ASP A 139 8.10 -13.47 -18.68
N GLN A 140 7.18 -13.49 -19.65
CA GLN A 140 6.88 -14.68 -20.44
C GLN A 140 8.04 -15.09 -21.35
N GLU A 141 8.82 -14.14 -21.87
CA GLU A 141 9.91 -14.40 -22.80
C GLU A 141 11.08 -15.07 -22.07
N SER A 142 11.52 -14.48 -20.95
CA SER A 142 12.57 -15.08 -20.12
C SER A 142 12.08 -16.20 -19.20
N ARG A 143 10.75 -16.39 -19.11
CA ARG A 143 10.07 -17.36 -18.23
C ARG A 143 10.49 -17.20 -16.77
N ARG A 144 10.50 -15.96 -16.30
CA ARG A 144 10.93 -15.57 -14.95
C ARG A 144 9.84 -14.77 -14.25
N LEU A 145 9.58 -15.15 -13.00
CA LEU A 145 8.74 -14.42 -12.07
C LEU A 145 9.65 -13.60 -11.16
N TYR A 146 9.44 -12.29 -11.19
CA TYR A 146 10.15 -11.32 -10.36
C TYR A 146 9.23 -10.83 -9.24
N LEU A 147 9.85 -10.36 -8.18
CA LEU A 147 9.24 -9.51 -7.18
C LEU A 147 10.12 -8.27 -7.07
N GLY A 148 9.68 -7.18 -7.70
CA GLY A 148 10.55 -6.01 -7.91
C GLY A 148 11.69 -6.40 -8.85
N THR A 149 12.91 -6.36 -8.37
CA THR A 149 14.14 -6.68 -9.13
C THR A 149 14.65 -8.10 -8.87
N ALA A 150 14.21 -8.74 -7.78
CA ALA A 150 14.63 -10.08 -7.42
C ALA A 150 13.89 -11.15 -8.24
N ILE A 151 14.61 -12.14 -8.74
CA ILE A 151 14.01 -13.33 -9.37
C ILE A 151 13.50 -14.25 -8.26
N CYS A 152 12.18 -14.45 -8.21
CA CYS A 152 11.55 -15.41 -7.29
C CYS A 152 11.46 -16.81 -7.88
N LEU A 153 11.27 -16.93 -9.20
CA LEU A 153 11.13 -18.24 -9.83
C LEU A 153 11.56 -18.18 -11.31
N GLU A 154 12.43 -19.12 -11.70
CA GLU A 154 12.87 -19.29 -13.09
C GLU A 154 12.50 -20.68 -13.60
N TYR A 155 11.98 -20.74 -14.82
CA TYR A 155 11.51 -21.97 -15.44
C TYR A 155 12.46 -22.49 -16.51
N ALA A 156 13.21 -23.54 -16.20
CA ALA A 156 14.02 -24.25 -17.20
C ALA A 156 13.15 -24.88 -18.31
N ARG A 157 11.98 -25.41 -17.95
CA ARG A 157 11.04 -26.09 -18.84
C ARG A 157 9.68 -25.39 -18.84
N ARG A 158 8.96 -25.54 -19.95
CA ARG A 158 7.59 -25.03 -20.12
C ARG A 158 6.65 -25.69 -19.10
N ALA A 159 5.79 -24.89 -18.48
CA ALA A 159 4.82 -25.33 -17.48
C ALA A 159 3.48 -24.61 -17.73
N ASP A 160 2.74 -25.08 -18.75
CA ASP A 160 1.60 -24.34 -19.33
C ASP A 160 0.59 -23.83 -18.30
N ASN A 161 0.15 -24.67 -17.37
CA ASN A 161 -0.79 -24.23 -16.34
C ASN A 161 -0.22 -23.11 -15.47
N GLN A 162 1.06 -23.17 -15.10
CA GLN A 162 1.68 -22.13 -14.28
C GLN A 162 1.82 -20.84 -15.09
N PHE A 163 2.15 -20.95 -16.38
CA PHE A 163 2.27 -19.79 -17.27
C PHE A 163 0.93 -19.11 -17.49
N ILE A 164 -0.14 -19.87 -17.74
CA ILE A 164 -1.52 -19.35 -17.86
C ILE A 164 -1.90 -18.55 -16.60
N LEU A 165 -1.57 -19.06 -15.41
CA LEU A 165 -1.89 -18.35 -14.17
C LEU A 165 -1.09 -17.04 -14.03
N LEU A 166 0.22 -17.08 -14.29
CA LEU A 166 1.09 -15.92 -14.17
C LEU A 166 0.79 -14.85 -15.23
N GLU A 167 0.48 -15.26 -16.45
CA GLU A 167 0.07 -14.39 -17.56
C GLU A 167 -1.29 -13.73 -17.29
N ALA A 168 -2.22 -14.44 -16.63
CA ALA A 168 -3.49 -13.85 -16.20
C ALA A 168 -3.28 -12.76 -15.13
N PHE A 169 -2.36 -12.97 -14.17
CA PHE A 169 -1.99 -11.92 -13.21
C PHE A 169 -1.31 -10.73 -13.90
N GLU A 170 -0.36 -10.97 -14.79
CA GLU A 170 0.35 -9.92 -15.54
C GLU A 170 -0.61 -9.07 -16.37
N SER A 171 -1.51 -9.72 -17.11
CA SER A 171 -2.54 -9.06 -17.94
C SER A 171 -3.49 -8.22 -17.09
N ALA A 172 -3.79 -8.65 -15.87
CA ALA A 172 -4.60 -7.91 -14.92
C ALA A 172 -3.85 -6.80 -14.17
N ARG A 173 -2.53 -6.64 -14.39
CA ARG A 173 -1.64 -5.72 -13.65
C ARG A 173 -1.47 -6.08 -12.17
N TRP A 174 -1.44 -7.39 -11.88
CA TRP A 174 -1.16 -7.96 -10.55
C TRP A 174 -2.06 -7.43 -9.41
N PRO A 175 -3.40 -7.41 -9.57
CA PRO A 175 -4.27 -7.19 -8.43
C PRO A 175 -4.06 -8.34 -7.45
N GLU A 176 -4.33 -8.09 -6.18
CA GLU A 176 -4.13 -9.08 -5.11
C GLU A 176 -4.87 -10.41 -5.39
N SER A 177 -6.00 -10.34 -6.10
CA SER A 177 -6.75 -11.51 -6.56
C SER A 177 -7.27 -11.36 -7.98
N ILE A 178 -7.33 -12.47 -8.72
CA ILE A 178 -7.96 -12.57 -10.03
C ILE A 178 -8.95 -13.74 -10.06
N PRO A 179 -10.00 -13.69 -10.90
CA PRO A 179 -10.80 -14.87 -11.21
C PRO A 179 -9.91 -16.02 -11.71
N SER A 180 -10.28 -17.26 -11.38
CA SER A 180 -9.56 -18.45 -11.84
C SER A 180 -9.49 -18.46 -13.37
N PRO A 181 -8.28 -18.52 -13.99
CA PRO A 181 -8.17 -18.68 -15.44
C PRO A 181 -8.46 -20.13 -15.88
N PHE A 182 -8.69 -21.04 -14.94
CA PHE A 182 -8.98 -22.46 -15.19
C PHE A 182 -10.47 -22.76 -15.06
N ARG A 183 -10.94 -23.73 -15.84
CA ARG A 183 -12.32 -24.26 -15.77
C ARG A 183 -12.62 -25.02 -14.49
N SER A 184 -11.59 -25.52 -13.79
CA SER A 184 -11.74 -26.34 -12.60
C SER A 184 -10.93 -25.80 -11.43
N VAL A 185 -11.58 -25.71 -10.26
CA VAL A 185 -10.94 -25.34 -8.98
C VAL A 185 -9.82 -26.32 -8.61
N PHE A 186 -9.97 -27.59 -8.98
CA PHE A 186 -8.93 -28.60 -8.76
C PHE A 186 -7.64 -28.26 -9.51
N GLN A 187 -7.75 -27.83 -10.77
CA GLN A 187 -6.61 -27.43 -11.59
C GLN A 187 -5.93 -26.17 -11.02
N LEU A 188 -6.71 -25.19 -10.56
CA LEU A 188 -6.18 -24.00 -9.90
C LEU A 188 -5.37 -24.38 -8.64
N ASN A 189 -5.97 -25.19 -7.76
CA ASN A 189 -5.35 -25.62 -6.51
C ASN A 189 -4.03 -26.36 -6.76
N GLN A 190 -4.04 -27.30 -7.72
CA GLN A 190 -2.84 -28.04 -8.09
C GLN A 190 -1.75 -27.12 -8.65
N THR A 191 -2.12 -26.18 -9.53
CA THR A 191 -1.20 -25.21 -10.11
C THR A 191 -0.55 -24.32 -9.04
N ILE A 192 -1.35 -23.80 -8.10
CA ILE A 192 -0.86 -22.99 -6.98
C ILE A 192 0.10 -23.79 -6.09
N LYS A 193 -0.24 -25.05 -5.77
CA LYS A 193 0.65 -25.95 -5.02
C LYS A 193 1.98 -26.16 -5.74
N ASP A 194 1.95 -26.34 -7.05
CA ASP A 194 3.15 -26.59 -7.84
C ASP A 194 4.03 -25.34 -8.01
N ILE A 195 3.46 -24.13 -8.06
CA ILE A 195 4.22 -22.88 -7.96
C ILE A 195 4.84 -22.76 -6.57
N GLY A 196 4.04 -22.95 -5.51
CA GLY A 196 4.49 -22.85 -4.13
C GLY A 196 5.64 -23.80 -3.77
N ARG A 197 5.72 -24.97 -4.41
CA ARG A 197 6.84 -25.92 -4.25
C ARG A 197 8.16 -25.43 -4.84
N LYS A 198 8.11 -24.56 -5.86
CA LYS A 198 9.29 -24.08 -6.58
C LYS A 198 9.81 -22.74 -6.08
N LEU A 199 8.97 -21.97 -5.39
CA LEU A 199 9.39 -20.70 -4.79
C LEU A 199 10.47 -20.95 -3.70
N PRO A 200 11.43 -20.02 -3.54
CA PRO A 200 12.48 -20.12 -2.53
C PRO A 200 11.88 -20.15 -1.12
N LYS A 201 12.62 -20.65 -0.12
CA LYS A 201 12.16 -20.68 1.28
C LYS A 201 13.16 -19.91 2.16
N PRO A 202 12.73 -18.89 2.93
CA PRO A 202 11.38 -18.32 2.96
C PRO A 202 11.02 -17.66 1.62
N ALA A 203 9.76 -17.83 1.18
CA ALA A 203 9.29 -17.26 -0.07
C ALA A 203 8.81 -15.83 0.20
N PRO A 204 9.29 -14.80 -0.51
CA PRO A 204 8.76 -13.45 -0.32
C PRO A 204 7.34 -13.31 -0.90
N LEU A 205 6.96 -14.21 -1.80
CA LEU A 205 5.67 -14.27 -2.48
C LEU A 205 4.98 -15.61 -2.18
N ARG A 206 3.67 -15.60 -1.99
CA ARG A 206 2.85 -16.80 -1.82
C ARG A 206 1.56 -16.72 -2.62
N PHE A 207 1.21 -17.82 -3.29
CA PHE A 207 -0.07 -17.98 -3.97
C PHE A 207 -1.04 -18.81 -3.11
N ILE A 208 -2.31 -18.44 -3.12
CA ILE A 208 -3.38 -19.04 -2.32
C ILE A 208 -4.60 -19.25 -3.23
N CYS A 209 -5.28 -20.39 -3.07
CA CYS A 209 -6.52 -20.68 -3.77
C CYS A 209 -7.70 -20.15 -2.94
N GLY A 210 -8.45 -19.19 -3.47
CA GLY A 210 -9.76 -18.77 -2.93
C GLY A 210 -10.93 -19.45 -3.67
N PRO A 211 -12.19 -19.16 -3.29
CA PRO A 211 -13.36 -19.62 -4.04
C PRO A 211 -13.36 -19.06 -5.47
N ASN A 212 -13.08 -19.92 -6.46
CA ASN A 212 -12.98 -19.58 -7.89
C ASN A 212 -12.01 -18.44 -8.23
N ARG A 213 -11.00 -18.18 -7.39
CA ARG A 213 -10.02 -17.11 -7.60
C ARG A 213 -8.63 -17.50 -7.16
N ALA A 214 -7.63 -16.97 -7.86
CA ALA A 214 -6.25 -17.03 -7.42
C ALA A 214 -5.93 -15.76 -6.64
N ILE A 215 -5.24 -15.90 -5.51
CA ILE A 215 -4.83 -14.80 -4.65
C ILE A 215 -3.30 -14.88 -4.52
N TRP A 216 -2.60 -13.75 -4.62
CA TRP A 216 -1.20 -13.67 -4.22
C TRP A 216 -1.06 -12.77 -2.99
N ARG A 217 -0.07 -13.07 -2.16
CA ARG A 217 0.26 -12.33 -0.95
C ARG A 217 1.77 -12.27 -0.80
N LEU A 218 2.26 -11.25 -0.11
CA LEU A 218 3.63 -11.23 0.39
C LEU A 218 3.66 -11.95 1.73
N GLU A 219 4.67 -12.79 1.93
CA GLU A 219 4.85 -13.48 3.20
C GLU A 219 5.70 -12.58 4.11
N THR A 220 5.06 -11.82 4.99
CA THR A 220 5.68 -10.78 5.85
C THR A 220 6.60 -11.31 6.95
N ARG A 221 6.93 -12.60 6.94
CA ARG A 221 7.74 -13.23 8.00
C ARG A 221 9.21 -13.26 7.60
N PHE A 222 9.86 -12.10 7.69
CA PHE A 222 11.25 -12.13 8.12
C PHE A 222 11.24 -12.40 9.63
N PRO A 223 11.90 -13.46 10.13
CA PRO A 223 12.09 -13.60 11.56
C PRO A 223 12.85 -12.35 12.02
N SER A 224 12.31 -11.61 12.99
CA SER A 224 13.07 -10.58 13.68
C SER A 224 14.41 -11.18 14.11
N PRO A 225 15.54 -10.51 13.88
CA PRO A 225 16.82 -10.97 14.43
C PRO A 225 16.63 -11.11 15.95
N ARG A 226 16.94 -12.30 16.47
CA ARG A 226 16.98 -12.57 17.90
C ARG A 226 18.21 -11.92 18.53
#